data_AF-A0A7S3F3L0-F1
#
_entry.id   AF-A0A7S3F3L0-F1
#
_cell.length_a   1.000
_cell.length_b   1.000
_cell.length_c   1.000
_cell.angle_alpha   90.00
_cell.angle_beta   90.00
_cell.angle_gamma   90.00
#
_symmetry.space_group_name_H-M   'P 1'
#
loop_
_entity.id
_entity.type
_entity.pdbx_description
1 polymer ?
#
loop_
_entity_poly.entity_id
_entity_poly.type
_entity_poly.pdbx_seq_one_letter_code
_entity_poly.pdbx_strand_id
1 'polypeptide(L)'
;VGRPSSYASIVRTLVDRAYAASVKRTLRPLQRGELVTALLTAHLGRYVQYDFTAHLEAELDAISAGRLDRQHFLHGWWSDFDKAANAVRDYDTLALRNSIA
;
A
#
# COMPACT_ATOMS: atom_id res chain seq x y z
N VAL A 1 4.14 3.13 -10.55
CA VAL A 1 2.75 3.65 -10.62
C VAL A 1 2.70 4.93 -9.81
N GLY A 2 1.81 5.85 -10.19
CA GLY A 2 1.71 7.21 -9.63
C GLY A 2 1.77 8.26 -10.73
N ARG A 3 1.73 9.54 -10.34
CA ARG A 3 1.76 10.68 -11.27
C ARG A 3 3.13 11.37 -11.26
N PRO A 4 3.50 12.14 -12.31
CA PRO A 4 4.76 12.89 -12.35
C PRO A 4 5.01 13.76 -11.11
N SER A 5 3.94 14.32 -10.52
CA SER A 5 3.98 15.11 -9.29
C SER A 5 4.33 14.30 -8.03
N SER A 6 4.21 12.97 -8.07
CA SER A 6 4.35 12.08 -6.91
C SER A 6 5.60 11.20 -6.94
N TYR A 7 6.27 11.03 -8.09
CA TYR A 7 7.41 10.10 -8.18
C TYR A 7 8.55 10.44 -7.22
N ALA A 8 8.92 11.72 -7.14
CA ALA A 8 9.99 12.16 -6.26
C ALA A 8 9.65 11.96 -4.78
N SER A 9 8.40 12.24 -4.38
CA SER A 9 7.96 12.07 -2.99
C SER A 9 7.82 10.59 -2.61
N ILE A 10 7.39 9.72 -3.53
CA ILE A 10 7.35 8.26 -3.32
C ILE A 10 8.76 7.72 -3.06
N VAL A 11 9.72 8.02 -3.95
CA VAL A 11 11.12 7.55 -3.79
C VAL A 11 11.71 8.07 -2.49
N ARG A 12 11.51 9.36 -2.20
CA ARG A 12 11.98 9.96 -0.94
C ARG A 12 11.39 9.25 0.27
N THR A 13 10.09 8.95 0.26
CA THR A 13 9.42 8.25 1.37
C THR A 13 9.99 6.85 1.60
N LEU A 14 10.30 6.11 0.53
CA LEU A 14 10.91 4.78 0.63
C LEU A 14 12.30 4.84 1.28
N VAL A 15 13.08 5.88 0.97
CA VAL A 15 14.42 6.09 1.55
C VAL A 15 14.32 6.59 3.00
N ASP A 16 13.54 7.64 3.24
CA ASP A 16 13.38 8.27 4.56
C ASP A 16 12.84 7.28 5.61
N ARG A 17 12.03 6.29 5.19
CA ARG A 17 11.49 5.23 6.06
C ARG A 17 12.37 3.97 6.15
N ALA A 18 13.53 3.98 5.51
CA ALA A 18 14.47 2.86 5.44
C ALA A 18 13.88 1.56 4.85
N TYR A 19 13.01 1.69 3.84
CA TYR A 19 12.57 0.54 3.03
C TYR A 19 13.53 0.26 1.88
N ALA A 20 14.20 1.29 1.37
CA ALA A 20 15.22 1.18 0.34
C ALA A 20 16.38 2.16 0.62
N ALA A 21 17.53 1.89 0.03
CA ALA A 21 18.69 2.78 0.02
C ALA A 21 19.03 3.19 -1.41
N SER A 22 19.47 4.44 -1.61
CA SER A 22 20.02 4.89 -2.88
C SER A 22 21.54 4.71 -2.89
N VAL A 23 22.02 3.74 -3.66
CA VAL A 23 23.44 3.42 -3.80
C VAL A 23 23.84 3.64 -5.26
N LYS A 24 24.77 4.57 -5.51
CA LYS A 24 25.21 4.91 -6.89
C LYS A 24 24.03 5.18 -7.84
N ARG A 25 23.05 5.97 -7.38
CA ARG A 25 21.81 6.30 -8.12
C ARG A 25 20.90 5.09 -8.43
N THR A 26 21.12 3.96 -7.77
CA THR A 26 20.27 2.76 -7.87
C THR A 26 19.56 2.54 -6.55
N LEU A 27 18.26 2.26 -6.58
CA LEU A 27 17.53 1.84 -5.39
C LEU A 27 17.82 0.37 -5.08
N ARG A 28 18.22 0.10 -3.85
CA ARG A 28 18.41 -1.26 -3.31
C ARG A 28 17.43 -1.47 -2.15
N PRO A 29 16.67 -2.58 -2.14
CA PRO A 29 15.81 -2.88 -1.01
C PRO A 29 16.67 -3.10 0.25
N LEU A 30 16.15 -2.67 1.39
CA LEU A 30 16.69 -3.01 2.69
C LEU A 30 15.86 -4.15 3.29
N GLN A 31 16.42 -4.88 4.26
CA GLN A 31 15.73 -6.01 4.92
C GLN A 31 14.34 -5.63 5.44
N ARG A 32 14.17 -4.42 5.98
CA ARG A 32 12.86 -3.90 6.39
C ARG A 32 11.88 -3.81 5.21
N GLY A 33 12.34 -3.31 4.07
CA GLY A 33 11.54 -3.22 2.85
C GLY A 33 11.12 -4.59 2.33
N GLU A 34 12.02 -5.57 2.38
CA GLU A 34 11.71 -6.95 1.99
C GLU A 34 10.66 -7.57 2.92
N LEU A 35 10.83 -7.43 4.24
CA LEU A 35 9.87 -7.95 5.23
C LEU A 35 8.49 -7.31 5.09
N VAL A 36 8.41 -5.98 4.94
CA VAL A 36 7.14 -5.30 4.74
C VAL A 36 6.50 -5.70 3.41
N THR A 37 7.29 -5.84 2.35
CA THR A 37 6.78 -6.30 1.05
C THR A 37 6.20 -7.71 1.15
N ALA A 38 6.88 -8.63 1.83
CA ALA A 38 6.41 -10.00 2.04
C ALA A 38 5.09 -10.01 2.83
N LEU A 39 5.00 -9.26 3.93
CA LEU A 39 3.79 -9.15 4.75
C LEU A 39 2.61 -8.59 3.94
N LEU A 40 2.83 -7.48 3.23
CA LEU A 40 1.79 -6.86 2.42
C LEU A 40 1.34 -7.77 1.28
N THR A 41 2.27 -8.50 0.65
CA THR A 41 1.94 -9.44 -0.43
C THR A 41 1.12 -10.63 0.10
N ALA A 42 1.46 -11.15 1.27
CA ALA A 42 0.78 -12.29 1.88
C ALA A 42 -0.64 -11.96 2.35
N HIS A 43 -0.85 -10.79 2.95
CA HIS A 43 -2.11 -10.47 3.63
C HIS A 43 -2.94 -9.36 2.97
N LEU A 44 -2.29 -8.46 2.22
CA LEU A 44 -2.93 -7.35 1.52
C LEU A 44 -2.64 -7.38 0.02
N GLY A 45 -2.43 -8.59 -0.54
CA GLY A 45 -1.97 -8.82 -1.90
C GLY A 45 -2.75 -8.01 -2.95
N ARG A 46 -4.08 -7.95 -2.83
CA ARG A 46 -4.98 -7.13 -3.69
C ARG A 46 -4.51 -5.68 -3.80
N TYR A 47 -4.13 -5.06 -2.69
CA TYR A 47 -3.83 -3.62 -2.59
C TYR A 47 -2.43 -3.26 -3.07
N VAL A 48 -1.54 -4.24 -3.22
CA VAL A 48 -0.16 -4.03 -3.73
C VAL A 48 0.02 -4.49 -5.18
N GLN A 49 -1.04 -5.01 -5.83
CA GLN A 49 -0.98 -5.35 -7.25
C GLN A 49 -0.94 -4.10 -8.13
N TYR A 50 -0.26 -4.24 -9.27
CA TYR A 50 -0.21 -3.20 -10.30
C TYR A 50 -1.61 -2.82 -10.80
N ASP A 51 -2.45 -3.81 -11.12
CA ASP A 51 -3.78 -3.59 -11.69
C ASP A 51 -4.71 -2.84 -10.74
N PHE A 52 -4.61 -3.12 -9.43
CA PHE A 52 -5.35 -2.39 -8.41
C PHE A 52 -4.96 -0.90 -8.42
N THR A 53 -3.66 -0.62 -8.46
CA THR A 53 -3.18 0.75 -8.42
C THR A 53 -3.55 1.51 -9.70
N ALA A 54 -3.50 0.85 -10.86
CA ALA A 54 -3.92 1.43 -12.14
C ALA A 54 -5.43 1.72 -12.17
N HIS A 55 -6.26 0.80 -11.66
CA HIS A 55 -7.69 1.00 -11.57
C HIS A 55 -8.05 2.16 -10.64
N LEU A 56 -7.44 2.21 -9.46
CA LEU A 56 -7.64 3.29 -8.50
C LEU A 56 -7.31 4.67 -9.11
N GLU A 57 -6.21 4.79 -9.85
CA GLU A 57 -5.87 6.05 -10.54
C GLU A 57 -6.94 6.46 -11.56
N ALA A 58 -7.54 5.51 -12.30
CA ALA A 58 -8.62 5.79 -13.24
C ALA A 58 -9.91 6.25 -12.54
N GLU A 59 -10.24 5.67 -11.38
CA GLU A 59 -11.36 6.12 -10.55
C GLU A 59 -11.12 7.53 -10.02
N LEU A 60 -9.90 7.85 -9.56
CA LEU A 60 -9.52 9.20 -9.13
C LEU A 60 -9.59 10.22 -10.27
N ASP A 61 -9.26 9.83 -11.50
CA ASP A 61 -9.46 10.66 -12.69
C ASP A 61 -10.95 10.88 -12.99
N ALA A 62 -11.79 9.87 -12.82
CA ALA A 62 -13.24 10.02 -12.97
C ALA A 62 -13.84 10.98 -11.94
N ILE A 63 -13.37 10.95 -10.69
CA ILE A 63 -13.76 11.92 -9.65
C ILE A 63 -13.35 13.34 -10.06
N SER A 64 -12.11 13.51 -10.51
CA SER A 64 -11.58 14.81 -10.92
C SER A 64 -12.33 15.39 -12.13
N ALA A 65 -12.84 14.52 -13.01
CA ALA A 65 -13.70 14.88 -14.14
C ALA A 65 -15.19 15.06 -13.76
N GLY A 66 -15.57 14.89 -12.49
CA GLY A 66 -16.96 14.96 -12.03
C GLY A 66 -17.85 13.80 -12.47
N ARG A 67 -17.27 12.70 -12.95
CA ARG A 67 -18.00 11.50 -13.43
C ARG A 67 -18.28 10.48 -12.33
N LEU A 68 -17.67 10.64 -11.17
CA LEU A 68 -17.81 9.75 -10.03
C LEU A 68 -17.90 10.58 -8.74
N ASP A 69 -18.86 10.24 -7.87
CA ASP A 69 -19.02 10.96 -6.60
C ASP A 69 -17.90 10.58 -5.62
N ARG A 70 -17.20 11.59 -5.11
CA ARG A 70 -16.04 11.40 -4.22
C ARG A 70 -16.43 10.74 -2.91
N GLN A 71 -17.54 11.14 -2.29
CA GLN A 71 -17.92 10.64 -0.98
C GLN A 71 -18.33 9.18 -1.05
N HIS A 72 -19.19 8.84 -2.02
CA HIS A 72 -19.61 7.48 -2.29
C HIS A 72 -18.42 6.55 -2.55
N PHE A 73 -17.49 6.99 -3.38
CA PHE A 73 -16.25 6.26 -3.65
C PHE A 73 -15.43 6.00 -2.40
N LEU A 74 -15.12 7.05 -1.63
CA LEU A 74 -14.30 6.93 -0.42
C LEU A 74 -14.95 6.01 0.61
N HIS A 75 -16.28 6.05 0.76
CA HIS A 75 -17.00 5.14 1.65
C HIS A 75 -16.88 3.68 1.22
N GLY A 76 -17.08 3.38 -0.06
CA GLY A 76 -16.95 2.02 -0.59
C GLY A 76 -15.52 1.50 -0.44
N TRP A 77 -14.55 2.29 -0.88
CA TRP A 77 -13.13 1.95 -0.79
C TRP A 77 -12.69 1.71 0.66
N TRP A 78 -13.07 2.60 1.59
CA TRP A 78 -12.69 2.46 3.00
C TRP A 78 -13.33 1.24 3.65
N SER A 79 -14.60 0.95 3.37
CA SER A 79 -15.27 -0.23 3.94
C SER A 79 -14.59 -1.54 3.53
N ASP A 80 -14.13 -1.64 2.28
CA ASP A 80 -13.40 -2.80 1.79
C ASP A 80 -12.01 -2.89 2.42
N PHE A 81 -11.26 -1.78 2.43
CA PHE A 81 -9.91 -1.73 2.97
C PHE A 81 -9.86 -2.01 4.47
N ASP A 82 -10.77 -1.43 5.25
CA ASP A 82 -10.82 -1.60 6.70
C ASP A 82 -11.06 -3.07 7.09
N LYS A 83 -11.94 -3.78 6.39
CA LYS A 83 -12.15 -5.21 6.58
C LYS A 83 -10.87 -6.01 6.32
N ALA A 84 -10.19 -5.73 5.22
CA ALA A 84 -8.95 -6.41 4.88
C ALA A 84 -7.84 -6.12 5.90
N ALA A 85 -7.68 -4.85 6.31
CA ALA A 85 -6.68 -4.43 7.27
C ALA A 85 -6.92 -5.03 8.68
N ASN A 86 -8.16 -5.05 9.16
CA ASN A 86 -8.51 -5.65 10.44
C ASN A 86 -8.25 -7.15 10.45
N ALA A 87 -8.53 -7.86 9.35
CA ALA A 87 -8.18 -9.27 9.24
C ALA A 87 -6.68 -9.52 9.43
N VAL A 88 -5.80 -8.66 8.90
CA VAL A 88 -4.34 -8.75 9.10
C VAL A 88 -3.96 -8.53 10.56
N ARG A 89 -4.56 -7.52 11.21
CA ARG A 89 -4.29 -7.19 12.61
C ARG A 89 -4.54 -8.37 13.54
N ASP A 90 -5.59 -9.14 13.27
CA ASP A 90 -5.97 -10.27 14.12
C ASP A 90 -4.97 -11.44 14.01
N TYR A 91 -4.26 -11.60 12.88
CA TYR A 91 -3.17 -12.58 12.76
C TYR A 91 -2.00 -12.30 13.70
N ASP A 92 -1.63 -11.02 13.90
CA ASP A 92 -0.52 -10.64 14.79
C ASP A 92 -0.86 -10.95 16.26
N THR A 93 -2.13 -10.79 16.66
CA THR A 93 -2.60 -11.14 18.00
C THR A 93 -2.64 -12.65 18.28
N LEU A 94 -2.88 -13.47 17.25
CA LEU A 94 -2.89 -14.93 17.37
C LEU A 94 -1.48 -15.52 17.29
N ALA A 95 -0.61 -14.99 16.43
CA ALA A 95 0.79 -15.42 16.32
C ALA A 95 1.58 -15.12 17.60
N LEU A 96 1.38 -13.93 18.20
CA LEU A 96 1.99 -13.57 19.50
C LEU A 96 1.43 -14.41 20.66
N ARG A 97 0.15 -14.81 20.63
CA ARG A 97 -0.42 -15.72 21.64
C ARG A 97 0.19 -17.13 21.57
N ASN A 98 0.38 -17.65 20.37
CA ASN A 98 0.90 -19.02 20.17
C ASN A 98 2.42 -19.13 20.32
N SER A 99 3.16 -18.03 20.39
CA SER A 99 4.61 -18.05 20.68
C SER A 99 4.95 -17.88 22.17
N ILE A 100 3.93 -17.67 23.03
CA ILE A 100 4.07 -17.44 24.49
C ILE A 100 3.34 -18.55 25.29
N ALA A 101 2.65 -19.48 24.61
CA ALA A 101 2.06 -20.69 25.18
C ALA A 101 2.88 -21.92 24.78
#